data_AF-A0A8B8Q9X3-F1
#
_entry.id   AF-A0A8B8Q9X3-F1
#
_cell.length_a   1.000
_cell.length_b   1.000
_cell.length_c   1.000
_cell.angle_alpha   90.00
_cell.angle_beta   90.00
_cell.angle_gamma   90.00
#
_symmetry.space_group_name_H-M   'P 1'
#
loop_
_entity.id
_entity.type
_entity.pdbx_description
1 polymer ?
#
loop_
_entity_poly.entity_id
_entity_poly.type
_entity_poly.pdbx_seq_one_letter_code
_entity_poly.pdbx_strand_id
1 'polypeptide(L)'
;MAFSSILRRSASSFASLAVRALRSQRNCHSAIFAALNQTRIISSEPRLSPFLPPPFSYSTKRPSSDENLLRVLDSEMQCAKETVDHYRVEDAPNGFPFKIEDKPGSATITLLREYAGEEIKVEVSCPKRVTSDDIQAYSDEKESIPLVISDQIAYEGRDFQDLDENLQKEFHKYLAIRGIRASTANFLYGYMINKGSREYLMWLKMLKKFVEA
;
A
#
# COMPACT_ATOMS: atom_id res chain seq x y z
N MET A 1 -9.47 -1.29 -65.31
CA MET A 1 -8.15 -1.82 -64.95
C MET A 1 -8.28 -2.51 -63.60
N ALA A 2 -8.08 -3.83 -63.58
CA ALA A 2 -8.19 -4.66 -62.39
C ALA A 2 -6.79 -4.89 -61.80
N PHE A 3 -6.66 -4.70 -60.49
CA PHE A 3 -5.48 -5.12 -59.75
C PHE A 3 -5.95 -5.97 -58.56
N SER A 4 -5.82 -7.28 -58.74
CA SER A 4 -5.83 -8.27 -57.67
C SER A 4 -4.48 -8.28 -56.97
N SER A 5 -4.45 -8.28 -55.64
CA SER A 5 -3.26 -8.68 -54.89
C SER A 5 -3.63 -9.50 -53.65
N ILE A 6 -2.74 -10.44 -53.36
CA ILE A 6 -2.96 -11.73 -52.71
C ILE A 6 -2.74 -11.63 -51.19
N LEU A 7 -3.63 -12.27 -50.43
CA LEU A 7 -3.52 -12.46 -48.99
C LEU A 7 -2.32 -13.37 -48.66
N ARG A 8 -1.24 -12.83 -48.08
CA ARG A 8 -0.14 -13.64 -47.54
C ARG A 8 -0.22 -13.71 -46.01
N ARG A 9 -0.71 -14.86 -45.54
CA ARG A 9 -0.62 -15.34 -44.16
C ARG A 9 0.87 -15.49 -43.78
N SER A 10 1.33 -14.74 -42.78
CA SER A 10 2.69 -14.89 -42.24
C SER A 10 2.60 -15.37 -40.80
N ALA A 11 3.02 -16.61 -40.57
CA ALA A 11 3.23 -17.17 -39.25
C ALA A 11 4.65 -16.76 -38.81
N SER A 12 4.74 -15.81 -37.88
CA SER A 12 6.02 -15.48 -37.24
C SER A 12 6.13 -16.23 -35.92
N SER A 13 6.98 -17.26 -35.95
CA SER A 13 7.55 -17.95 -34.81
C SER A 13 8.30 -16.97 -33.90
N PHE A 14 7.90 -16.84 -32.63
CA PHE A 14 8.70 -16.18 -31.61
C PHE A 14 9.34 -17.26 -30.73
N ALA A 15 10.64 -17.46 -30.94
CA ALA A 15 11.49 -18.24 -30.06
C ALA A 15 11.57 -17.53 -28.70
N SER A 16 11.28 -18.28 -27.64
CA SER A 16 11.48 -17.86 -26.25
C SER A 16 12.97 -17.67 -25.96
N LEU A 17 13.43 -16.41 -25.95
CA LEU A 17 14.71 -16.03 -25.37
C LEU A 17 14.55 -15.94 -23.85
N ALA A 18 14.96 -17.00 -23.17
CA ALA A 18 15.16 -16.99 -21.73
C ALA A 18 16.32 -16.04 -21.39
N VAL A 19 16.02 -14.82 -20.99
CA VAL A 19 16.98 -13.97 -20.28
C VAL A 19 16.96 -14.40 -18.82
N ARG A 20 17.98 -15.17 -18.44
CA ARG A 20 18.24 -15.49 -17.04
C ARG A 20 18.88 -14.26 -16.39
N ALA A 21 18.06 -13.39 -15.82
CA ALA A 21 18.54 -12.29 -14.97
C ALA A 21 18.47 -12.74 -13.49
N LEU A 22 19.63 -13.03 -12.89
CA LEU A 22 19.76 -12.92 -11.44
C LEU A 22 19.76 -11.44 -11.10
N ARG A 23 18.62 -10.92 -10.64
CA ARG A 23 18.58 -9.70 -9.83
C ARG A 23 17.60 -9.89 -8.68
N SER A 24 18.16 -9.77 -7.49
CA SER A 24 17.47 -9.69 -6.21
C SER A 24 16.28 -8.72 -6.28
N GLN A 25 15.07 -9.23 -6.09
CA GLN A 25 13.97 -8.41 -5.59
C GLN A 25 13.20 -9.20 -4.53
N ARG A 26 13.49 -8.84 -3.28
CA ARG A 26 12.63 -9.11 -2.14
C ARG A 26 11.38 -8.24 -2.29
N ASN A 27 10.22 -8.87 -2.38
CA ASN A 27 9.15 -8.80 -1.38
C ASN A 27 7.90 -9.50 -1.94
N CYS A 28 7.36 -10.39 -1.13
CA CYS A 28 6.60 -11.56 -1.54
C CYS A 28 5.17 -11.24 -1.99
N HIS A 29 4.91 -11.31 -3.30
CA HIS A 29 3.56 -11.57 -3.81
C HIS A 29 3.64 -12.63 -4.92
N SER A 30 3.52 -13.91 -4.54
CA SER A 30 3.12 -14.97 -5.48
C SER A 30 2.63 -16.20 -4.72
N ALA A 31 1.34 -16.24 -4.39
CA ALA A 31 0.68 -17.52 -4.14
C ALA A 31 0.26 -18.12 -5.49
N ILE A 32 1.22 -18.63 -6.27
CA ILE A 32 0.90 -19.45 -7.44
C ILE A 32 0.74 -20.89 -6.94
N PHE A 33 -0.51 -21.31 -6.74
CA PHE A 33 -0.82 -22.74 -6.59
C PHE A 33 -0.77 -23.40 -7.98
N ALA A 34 0.34 -24.04 -8.31
CA ALA A 34 0.40 -24.93 -9.47
C ALA A 34 -0.05 -26.34 -9.06
N ALA A 35 -1.27 -26.72 -9.42
CA ALA A 35 -1.74 -28.11 -9.33
C ALA A 35 -1.27 -28.86 -10.59
N LEU A 36 -0.25 -29.72 -10.46
CA LEU A 36 0.22 -30.58 -11.56
C LEU A 36 -0.65 -31.84 -11.64
N ASN A 37 -1.56 -31.90 -12.60
CA ASN A 37 -2.34 -33.10 -12.90
C ASN A 37 -1.51 -33.99 -13.84
N GLN A 38 -0.93 -35.08 -13.33
CA GLN A 38 -0.20 -36.04 -14.16
C GLN A 38 -1.21 -36.93 -14.92
N THR A 39 -1.33 -36.73 -16.23
CA THR A 39 -2.04 -37.66 -17.12
C THR A 39 -1.15 -38.84 -17.52
N ARG A 40 -1.74 -40.02 -17.36
CA ARG A 40 -1.27 -41.38 -17.63
C ARG A 40 -1.01 -41.63 -19.13
N ILE A 41 0.09 -42.31 -19.47
CA ILE A 41 0.23 -43.11 -20.71
C ILE A 41 0.34 -44.59 -20.32
N ILE A 42 -0.40 -45.42 -21.04
CA ILE A 42 -0.64 -46.85 -20.81
C ILE A 42 0.30 -47.69 -21.70
N SER A 43 0.91 -48.75 -21.15
CA SER A 43 1.19 -49.99 -21.90
C SER A 43 1.41 -51.21 -20.99
N SER A 44 0.51 -52.19 -21.12
CA SER A 44 0.61 -53.66 -20.95
C SER A 44 1.18 -54.35 -19.68
N GLU A 45 0.30 -55.15 -19.05
CA GLU A 45 0.38 -56.21 -18.00
C GLU A 45 1.25 -57.46 -18.35
N PRO A 46 1.38 -58.53 -17.50
CA PRO A 46 0.98 -58.74 -16.09
C PRO A 46 2.11 -59.34 -15.20
N ARG A 47 2.14 -59.07 -13.88
CA ARG A 47 2.65 -60.05 -12.87
C ARG A 47 1.97 -59.86 -11.52
N LEU A 48 1.43 -60.98 -11.02
CA LEU A 48 0.76 -61.14 -9.73
C LEU A 48 1.76 -61.04 -8.56
N SER A 49 1.51 -60.13 -7.63
CA SER A 49 1.99 -60.21 -6.24
C SER A 49 0.95 -59.57 -5.31
N PRO A 50 0.52 -60.24 -4.22
CA PRO A 50 -0.45 -59.70 -3.28
C PRO A 50 0.28 -59.12 -2.06
N PHE A 51 0.75 -57.88 -2.17
CA PHE A 51 1.02 -57.05 -0.99
C PHE A 51 0.56 -55.63 -1.30
N LEU A 52 -0.72 -55.37 -1.04
CA LEU A 52 -1.26 -54.02 -1.00
C LEU A 52 -0.71 -53.36 0.28
N PRO A 53 0.09 -52.27 0.21
CA PRO A 53 0.16 -51.37 1.34
C PRO A 53 -1.27 -50.88 1.60
N PRO A 54 -1.69 -50.67 2.86
CA PRO A 54 -2.99 -50.08 3.12
C PRO A 54 -3.07 -48.76 2.35
N PRO A 55 -4.22 -48.40 1.78
CA PRO A 55 -4.39 -47.03 1.34
C PRO A 55 -4.22 -46.20 2.60
N PHE A 56 -3.07 -45.53 2.72
CA PHE A 56 -2.99 -44.36 3.57
C PHE A 56 -4.02 -43.40 2.99
N SER A 57 -5.24 -43.52 3.49
CA SER A 57 -6.25 -42.49 3.39
C SER A 57 -5.68 -41.36 4.23
N TYR A 58 -4.79 -40.58 3.63
CA TYR A 58 -4.59 -39.21 4.05
C TYR A 58 -5.93 -38.52 3.76
N SER A 59 -6.88 -38.73 4.68
CA SER A 59 -7.95 -37.79 4.94
C SER A 59 -7.27 -36.57 5.52
N THR A 60 -6.55 -35.83 4.69
CA THR A 60 -6.30 -34.43 4.98
C THR A 60 -7.68 -33.82 4.99
N LYS A 61 -8.24 -33.61 6.17
CA LYS A 61 -9.42 -32.76 6.31
C LYS A 61 -9.05 -31.48 5.57
N ARG A 62 -9.78 -31.18 4.49
CA ARG A 62 -9.55 -29.95 3.74
C ARG A 62 -9.65 -28.82 4.77
N PRO A 63 -8.63 -27.98 4.92
CA PRO A 63 -8.69 -26.93 5.91
C PRO A 63 -9.94 -26.09 5.66
N SER A 64 -10.62 -25.69 6.73
CA SER A 64 -11.73 -24.75 6.61
C SER A 64 -11.27 -23.50 5.84
N SER A 65 -12.18 -22.81 5.16
CA SER A 65 -11.89 -21.53 4.52
C SER A 65 -11.18 -20.58 5.48
N ASP A 66 -11.59 -20.62 6.76
CA ASP A 66 -11.05 -19.79 7.83
C ASP A 66 -9.61 -20.18 8.21
N GLU A 67 -9.29 -21.49 8.26
CA GLU A 67 -7.92 -21.96 8.54
C GLU A 67 -6.93 -21.52 7.45
N ASN A 68 -7.38 -21.47 6.20
CA ASN A 68 -6.56 -20.96 5.11
C ASN A 68 -6.34 -19.45 5.24
N LEU A 69 -7.41 -18.69 5.54
CA LEU A 69 -7.32 -17.25 5.76
C LEU A 69 -6.42 -16.90 6.95
N LEU A 70 -6.54 -17.61 8.07
CA LEU A 70 -5.69 -17.41 9.25
C LEU A 70 -4.21 -17.60 8.93
N ARG A 71 -3.86 -18.61 8.12
CA ARG A 71 -2.49 -18.83 7.65
C ARG A 71 -1.98 -17.68 6.81
N VAL A 72 -2.82 -17.18 5.89
CA VAL A 72 -2.46 -16.04 5.04
C VAL A 72 -2.28 -14.79 5.90
N LEU A 73 -3.18 -14.53 6.84
CA LEU A 73 -3.08 -13.41 7.79
C LEU A 73 -1.81 -13.49 8.64
N ASP A 74 -1.45 -14.67 9.14
CA ASP A 74 -0.21 -14.86 9.89
C ASP A 74 1.04 -14.59 9.03
N SER A 75 1.03 -15.04 7.77
CA SER A 75 2.12 -14.76 6.84
C SER A 75 2.23 -13.25 6.52
N GLU A 76 1.09 -12.58 6.36
CA GLU A 76 1.03 -11.14 6.09
C GLU A 76 1.49 -10.32 7.31
N MET A 77 1.05 -10.70 8.52
CA MET A 77 1.49 -10.08 9.77
C MET A 77 2.99 -10.23 9.98
N GLN A 78 3.56 -11.39 9.63
CA GLN A 78 5.00 -11.63 9.71
C GLN A 78 5.75 -10.70 8.75
N CYS A 79 5.31 -10.59 7.49
CA CYS A 79 5.88 -9.64 6.53
C CYS A 79 5.76 -8.19 7.02
N ALA A 80 4.61 -7.78 7.57
CA ALA A 80 4.40 -6.44 8.10
C ALA A 80 5.33 -6.15 9.29
N LYS A 81 5.54 -7.11 10.19
CA LYS A 81 6.41 -6.95 11.37
C LYS A 81 7.87 -6.69 11.00
N GLU A 82 8.37 -7.37 9.97
CA GLU A 82 9.73 -7.18 9.45
C GLU A 82 9.95 -5.76 8.92
N THR A 83 8.92 -5.13 8.36
CA THR A 83 8.99 -3.72 7.93
C THR A 83 9.00 -2.76 9.12
N VAL A 84 8.17 -3.01 10.16
CA VAL A 84 8.08 -2.15 11.35
C VAL A 84 9.39 -2.13 12.14
N ASP A 85 10.08 -3.27 12.28
CA ASP A 85 11.37 -3.33 12.98
C ASP A 85 12.49 -2.56 12.24
N HIS A 86 12.33 -2.30 10.94
CA HIS A 86 13.27 -1.45 10.18
C HIS A 86 13.03 0.06 10.34
N TYR A 87 11.86 0.46 10.88
CA TYR A 87 11.44 1.85 11.15
C TYR A 87 11.08 2.07 12.62
N ARG A 88 11.80 1.43 13.55
CA ARG A 88 11.61 1.64 14.99
C ARG A 88 11.61 3.13 15.31
N VAL A 89 10.56 3.58 15.99
CA VAL A 89 10.31 4.98 16.35
C VAL A 89 11.52 5.51 17.12
N GLU A 90 12.25 6.45 16.53
CA GLU A 90 12.84 7.50 17.35
C GLU A 90 11.67 8.40 17.77
N ASP A 91 11.57 8.64 19.08
CA ASP A 91 10.67 9.67 19.60
C ASP A 91 10.95 11.00 18.88
N ALA A 92 10.02 11.96 19.02
CA ALA A 92 10.22 13.30 18.48
C ALA A 92 11.66 13.76 18.78
N PRO A 93 12.46 14.16 17.77
CA PRO A 93 13.87 14.45 17.95
C PRO A 93 14.06 15.43 19.09
N ASN A 94 15.19 15.34 19.80
CA ASN A 94 15.46 16.29 20.86
C ASN A 94 15.41 17.74 20.31
N GLY A 95 14.59 18.59 20.93
CA GLY A 95 14.33 19.96 20.47
C GLY A 95 13.26 20.09 19.37
N PHE A 96 12.48 19.04 19.08
CA PHE A 96 11.33 19.14 18.18
C PHE A 96 10.28 20.10 18.76
N PRO A 97 9.80 21.09 17.99
CA PRO A 97 9.05 22.22 18.55
C PRO A 97 7.58 21.94 18.86
N PHE A 98 7.04 20.77 18.47
CA PHE A 98 5.63 20.43 18.62
C PHE A 98 5.45 19.23 19.54
N LYS A 99 4.35 19.24 20.29
CA LYS A 99 3.81 18.04 20.93
C LYS A 99 3.00 17.25 19.91
N ILE A 100 3.30 15.97 19.75
CA ILE A 100 2.62 15.07 18.80
C ILE A 100 1.49 14.34 19.54
N GLU A 101 0.26 14.47 19.06
CA GLU A 101 -0.89 13.70 19.51
C GLU A 101 -1.28 12.68 18.43
N ASP A 102 -0.97 11.42 18.70
CA ASP A 102 -1.23 10.28 17.82
C ASP A 102 -2.25 9.34 18.48
N LYS A 103 -3.42 9.19 17.85
CA LYS A 103 -4.49 8.30 18.31
C LYS A 103 -4.51 7.02 17.46
N PRO A 104 -4.49 5.82 18.08
CA PRO A 104 -4.59 4.57 17.34
C PRO A 104 -5.94 4.46 16.63
N GLY A 105 -5.95 3.94 15.40
CA GLY A 105 -7.13 3.86 14.54
C GLY A 105 -7.48 5.16 13.79
N SER A 106 -6.80 6.27 14.08
CA SER A 106 -6.87 7.49 13.27
C SER A 106 -5.80 7.45 12.18
N ALA A 107 -6.12 7.89 10.96
CA ALA A 107 -5.13 8.08 9.88
C ALA A 107 -4.34 9.39 10.02
N THR A 108 -4.73 10.23 10.97
CA THR A 108 -4.25 11.61 11.13
C THR A 108 -3.59 11.81 12.49
N ILE A 109 -2.52 12.60 12.53
CA ILE A 109 -1.88 13.10 13.75
C ILE A 109 -2.05 14.60 13.88
N THR A 110 -2.05 15.09 15.12
CA THR A 110 -2.11 16.52 15.43
C THR A 110 -0.82 16.96 16.12
N LEU A 111 -0.23 18.05 15.63
CA LEU A 111 0.91 18.72 16.23
C LEU A 111 0.42 19.98 16.93
N LEU A 112 0.72 20.10 18.22
CA LEU A 112 0.34 21.25 19.04
C LEU A 112 1.58 22.01 19.51
N ARG A 113 1.52 23.33 19.44
CA ARG A 113 2.55 24.22 19.95
C ARG A 113 1.94 25.55 20.38
N GLU A 114 2.44 26.11 21.48
CA GLU A 114 2.20 27.50 21.83
C GLU A 114 3.43 28.34 21.48
N TYR A 115 3.25 29.47 20.81
CA TYR A 115 4.33 30.38 20.45
C TYR A 115 3.84 31.83 20.47
N ALA A 116 4.49 32.68 21.28
CA ALA A 116 4.15 34.10 21.39
C ALA A 116 2.66 34.39 21.68
N GLY A 117 2.00 33.54 22.47
CA GLY A 117 0.57 33.65 22.79
C GLY A 117 -0.37 33.12 21.70
N GLU A 118 0.16 32.57 20.61
CA GLU A 118 -0.62 31.89 19.57
C GLU A 118 -0.64 30.38 19.80
N GLU A 119 -1.80 29.76 19.64
CA GLU A 119 -1.94 28.30 19.54
C GLU A 119 -1.76 27.87 18.09
N ILE A 120 -0.78 27.00 17.85
CA ILE A 120 -0.47 26.44 16.53
C ILE A 120 -0.86 24.97 16.53
N LYS A 121 -1.85 24.65 15.69
CA LYS A 121 -2.33 23.29 15.44
C LYS A 121 -2.05 22.89 14.00
N VAL A 122 -1.22 21.88 13.80
CA VAL A 122 -0.94 21.33 12.46
C VAL A 122 -1.47 19.91 12.38
N GLU A 123 -2.38 19.67 11.45
CA GLU A 123 -2.98 18.37 11.20
C GLU A 123 -2.29 17.70 10.00
N VAL A 124 -1.84 16.46 10.19
CA VAL A 124 -1.08 15.73 9.17
C VAL A 124 -1.73 14.37 8.95
N SER A 125 -2.12 14.08 7.72
CA SER A 125 -2.73 12.81 7.31
C SER A 125 -1.76 11.98 6.47
N CYS A 126 -1.83 10.65 6.58
CA CYS A 126 -1.07 9.74 5.72
C CYS A 126 -1.56 9.86 4.27
N PRO A 127 -0.69 10.13 3.28
CA PRO A 127 -1.09 10.06 1.89
C PRO A 127 -1.47 8.62 1.54
N LYS A 128 -2.61 8.45 0.85
CA LYS A 128 -2.99 7.18 0.23
C LYS A 128 -1.87 6.81 -0.76
N ARG A 129 -1.32 5.59 -0.68
CA ARG A 129 -0.31 5.13 -1.64
C ARG A 129 -0.99 5.10 -3.01
N VAL A 130 -0.70 6.10 -3.83
CA VAL A 130 -1.15 6.17 -5.22
C VAL A 130 -0.60 4.92 -5.90
N THR A 131 -1.48 3.97 -6.24
CA THR A 131 -1.08 2.90 -7.16
C THR A 131 -0.97 3.54 -8.55
N SER A 132 -0.10 3.04 -9.42
CA SER A 132 0.01 3.55 -10.79
C SER A 132 -1.32 3.52 -11.56
N ASP A 133 -2.32 2.78 -11.05
CA ASP A 133 -3.69 2.70 -11.56
C ASP A 133 -4.58 3.88 -11.14
N ASP A 134 -4.22 4.64 -10.09
CA ASP A 134 -4.97 5.82 -9.62
C ASP A 134 -4.72 7.08 -10.48
N ILE A 135 -3.77 7.04 -11.42
CA ILE A 135 -3.40 8.19 -12.28
C ILE A 135 -4.38 8.37 -13.46
N GLN A 136 -5.32 7.44 -13.70
CA GLN A 136 -6.25 7.51 -14.83
C GLN A 136 -7.67 8.00 -14.49
N ALA A 137 -7.83 8.82 -13.44
CA ALA A 137 -9.13 9.42 -13.07
C ALA A 137 -9.08 10.92 -12.73
N TYR A 138 -8.10 11.66 -13.26
CA TYR A 138 -8.10 13.13 -13.25
C TYR A 138 -8.17 13.65 -14.69
N SER A 139 -9.33 13.50 -15.33
CA SER A 139 -9.66 14.18 -16.58
C SER A 139 -11.19 14.23 -16.70
N ASP A 140 -11.75 15.42 -16.47
CA ASP A 140 -13.20 15.75 -16.50
C ASP A 140 -14.04 14.95 -15.49
N GLU A 141 -14.82 15.52 -14.59
CA GLU A 141 -15.92 16.47 -14.86
C GLU A 141 -16.12 17.36 -13.63
N LYS A 142 -16.24 18.68 -13.85
CA LYS A 142 -16.85 19.59 -12.87
C LYS A 142 -18.36 19.31 -12.83
N GLU A 143 -18.77 18.32 -12.05
CA GLU A 143 -20.17 18.22 -11.65
C GLU A 143 -20.48 19.33 -10.62
N SER A 144 -21.35 20.25 -11.04
CA SER A 144 -21.94 21.29 -10.22
C SER A 144 -22.70 20.67 -9.04
N ILE A 145 -22.21 20.91 -7.81
CA ILE A 145 -22.84 20.46 -6.57
C ILE A 145 -24.15 21.26 -6.34
N PRO A 146 -25.29 20.61 -6.06
CA PRO A 146 -26.51 21.29 -5.64
C PRO A 146 -26.32 22.03 -4.30
N LEU A 147 -26.68 23.31 -4.33
CA LEU A 147 -26.70 24.28 -3.23
C LEU A 147 -27.27 23.70 -1.92
N VAL A 148 -26.38 23.39 -0.98
CA VAL A 148 -26.68 23.47 0.45
C VAL A 148 -25.94 24.68 0.98
N ILE A 149 -26.67 25.79 1.05
CA ILE A 149 -26.24 27.01 1.72
C ILE A 149 -26.24 26.70 3.22
N SER A 150 -25.06 26.53 3.82
CA SER A 150 -24.86 26.62 5.26
C SER A 150 -23.40 27.00 5.51
N ASP A 151 -23.25 28.24 5.97
CA ASP A 151 -22.04 28.98 6.30
C ASP A 151 -21.34 29.69 5.13
N GLN A 152 -21.53 31.02 5.14
CA GLN A 152 -20.86 32.09 4.39
C GLN A 152 -19.62 31.64 3.59
N ILE A 153 -19.66 31.84 2.27
CA ILE A 153 -18.51 31.65 1.37
C ILE A 153 -17.42 32.64 1.80
N ALA A 154 -16.58 32.23 2.75
CA ALA A 154 -15.45 33.00 3.20
C ALA A 154 -14.46 33.13 2.04
N TYR A 155 -13.89 34.32 1.87
CA TYR A 155 -12.86 34.52 0.88
C TYR A 155 -11.61 33.72 1.27
N GLU A 156 -11.27 32.69 0.48
CA GLU A 156 -10.15 31.77 0.75
C GLU A 156 -8.78 32.41 0.58
N GLY A 157 -8.69 33.52 -0.15
CA GLY A 157 -7.42 34.16 -0.52
C GLY A 157 -7.14 34.10 -2.02
N ARG A 158 -6.05 34.76 -2.44
CA ARG A 158 -5.44 34.51 -3.76
C ARG A 158 -4.50 33.31 -3.68
N ASP A 159 -4.25 32.68 -4.82
CA ASP A 159 -3.26 31.63 -4.92
C ASP A 159 -1.88 32.13 -4.43
N PHE A 160 -1.21 31.32 -3.62
CA PHE A 160 0.06 31.71 -3.01
C PHE A 160 1.14 32.05 -4.04
N GLN A 161 1.10 31.38 -5.19
CA GLN A 161 2.06 31.59 -6.30
C GLN A 161 1.89 32.95 -6.98
N ASP A 162 0.70 33.54 -6.92
CA ASP A 162 0.39 34.86 -7.51
C ASP A 162 0.75 36.02 -6.56
N LEU A 163 1.15 35.72 -5.33
CA LEU A 163 1.59 36.74 -4.37
C LEU A 163 2.99 37.27 -4.74
N ASP A 164 3.29 38.50 -4.31
CA ASP A 164 4.62 39.08 -4.46
C ASP A 164 5.72 38.19 -3.86
N GLU A 165 6.85 38.04 -4.57
CA GLU A 165 7.93 37.14 -4.18
C GLU A 165 8.52 37.46 -2.80
N ASN A 166 8.63 38.75 -2.46
CA ASN A 166 9.13 39.15 -1.15
C ASN A 166 8.14 38.77 -0.04
N LEU A 167 6.83 38.92 -0.30
CA LEU A 167 5.79 38.47 0.63
C LEU A 167 5.85 36.95 0.85
N GLN A 168 5.96 36.15 -0.22
CA GLN A 168 6.09 34.69 -0.11
C GLN A 168 7.29 34.30 0.76
N LYS A 169 8.43 34.96 0.53
CA LYS A 169 9.68 34.73 1.28
C LYS A 169 9.55 35.06 2.76
N GLU A 170 8.99 36.22 3.11
CA GLU A 170 8.77 36.61 4.50
C GLU A 170 7.75 35.69 5.19
N PHE A 171 6.72 35.24 4.48
CA PHE A 171 5.76 34.27 5.01
C PHE A 171 6.41 32.92 5.33
N HIS A 172 7.28 32.39 4.47
CA HIS A 172 8.04 31.18 4.78
C HIS A 172 8.97 31.36 5.99
N LYS A 173 9.61 32.52 6.15
CA LYS A 173 10.40 32.81 7.36
C LYS A 173 9.53 32.84 8.62
N TYR A 174 8.35 33.47 8.55
CA TYR A 174 7.38 33.52 9.63
C TYR A 174 6.96 32.10 10.10
N LEU A 175 6.67 31.20 9.15
CA LEU A 175 6.36 29.79 9.43
C LEU A 175 7.56 29.04 10.01
N ALA A 176 8.76 29.30 9.49
CA ALA A 176 9.99 28.66 9.97
C ALA A 176 10.31 29.00 11.43
N ILE A 177 10.10 30.25 11.85
CA ILE A 177 10.26 30.69 13.26
C ILE A 177 9.26 29.94 14.16
N ARG A 178 8.05 29.69 13.65
CA ARG A 178 6.99 28.88 14.29
C ARG A 178 7.25 27.38 14.24
N GLY A 179 8.40 26.94 13.73
CA GLY A 179 8.83 25.55 13.72
C GLY A 179 8.30 24.75 12.54
N ILE A 180 7.55 25.36 11.62
CA ILE A 180 7.08 24.74 10.38
C ILE A 180 8.20 24.89 9.35
N ARG A 181 9.14 23.94 9.35
CA ARG A 181 10.35 23.94 8.52
C ARG A 181 10.42 22.69 7.65
N ALA A 182 11.29 22.69 6.66
CA ALA A 182 11.57 21.51 5.83
C ALA A 182 12.01 20.29 6.66
N SER A 183 12.78 20.49 7.73
CA SER A 183 13.16 19.41 8.67
C SER A 183 11.95 18.79 9.37
N THR A 184 10.96 19.62 9.72
CA THR A 184 9.69 19.18 10.32
C THR A 184 8.93 18.30 9.34
N ALA A 185 8.81 18.74 8.07
CA ALA A 185 8.17 17.95 7.02
C ALA A 185 8.88 16.60 6.78
N ASN A 186 10.22 16.59 6.76
CA ASN A 186 10.99 15.35 6.56
C ASN A 186 10.79 14.36 7.73
N PHE A 187 10.81 14.85 8.96
CA PHE A 187 10.48 14.04 10.13
C PHE A 187 9.06 13.47 10.04
N LEU A 188 8.08 14.32 9.70
CA LEU A 188 6.68 13.91 9.59
C LEU A 188 6.48 12.86 8.51
N TYR A 189 7.18 12.95 7.38
CA TYR A 189 7.11 11.94 6.33
C TYR A 189 7.47 10.54 6.85
N GLY A 190 8.62 10.43 7.55
CA GLY A 190 9.03 9.16 8.17
C GLY A 190 8.08 8.70 9.27
N TYR A 191 7.63 9.64 10.11
CA TYR A 191 6.66 9.37 11.18
C TYR A 191 5.35 8.79 10.62
N MET A 192 4.81 9.40 9.55
CA MET A 192 3.54 8.99 8.95
C MET A 192 3.64 7.63 8.23
N ILE A 193 4.75 7.35 7.55
CA ILE A 193 5.00 6.00 6.99
C ILE A 193 4.96 4.95 8.10
N ASN A 194 5.67 5.20 9.19
CA ASN A 194 5.71 4.26 10.31
C ASN A 194 4.36 4.14 11.02
N LYS A 195 3.62 5.25 11.19
CA LYS A 195 2.24 5.19 11.66
C LYS A 195 1.39 4.29 10.76
N GLY A 196 1.44 4.48 9.44
CA GLY A 196 0.74 3.63 8.48
C GLY A 196 1.04 2.14 8.68
N SER A 197 2.30 1.78 8.85
CA SER A 197 2.71 0.38 9.12
C SER A 197 2.18 -0.15 10.46
N ARG A 198 2.21 0.66 11.52
CA ARG A 198 1.67 0.29 12.86
C ARG A 198 0.15 0.08 12.82
N GLU A 199 -0.57 0.99 12.16
CA GLU A 199 -2.03 0.90 11.99
C GLU A 199 -2.41 -0.33 11.15
N TYR A 200 -1.68 -0.60 10.07
CA TYR A 200 -1.90 -1.80 9.25
C TYR A 200 -1.72 -3.09 10.06
N LEU A 201 -0.65 -3.19 10.84
CA LEU A 201 -0.40 -4.35 11.68
C LEU A 201 -1.47 -4.50 12.78
N MET A 202 -1.94 -3.39 13.36
CA MET A 202 -3.05 -3.39 14.31
C MET A 202 -4.35 -3.87 13.65
N TRP A 203 -4.63 -3.42 12.43
CA TRP A 203 -5.78 -3.84 11.65
C TRP A 203 -5.74 -5.35 11.34
N LEU A 204 -4.60 -5.89 10.90
CA LEU A 204 -4.43 -7.33 10.68
C LEU A 204 -4.68 -8.14 11.95
N LYS A 205 -4.22 -7.67 13.11
CA LYS A 205 -4.48 -8.30 14.41
C LYS A 205 -5.97 -8.30 14.76
N MET A 206 -6.67 -7.19 14.50
CA MET A 206 -8.11 -7.11 14.73
C MET A 206 -8.88 -8.06 13.79
N LEU A 207 -8.48 -8.11 12.52
CA LEU A 207 -9.08 -9.01 11.54
C LEU A 207 -8.86 -10.48 11.90
N LYS A 208 -7.65 -10.86 12.31
CA LYS A 208 -7.36 -12.21 12.79
C LYS A 208 -8.27 -12.60 13.95
N LYS A 209 -8.38 -11.74 14.97
CA LYS A 209 -9.27 -11.98 16.13
C LYS A 209 -10.74 -12.13 15.72
N PHE A 210 -11.18 -11.40 14.70
CA PHE A 210 -12.55 -11.50 14.19
C PHE A 210 -12.82 -12.84 13.50
N VAL A 211 -11.85 -13.37 12.75
CA VAL A 211 -11.95 -14.67 12.08
C VAL A 211 -11.84 -15.85 13.07
N GLU A 212 -11.13 -15.66 14.18
CA GLU A 212 -11.00 -16.68 15.25
C GLU A 212 -12.21 -16.75 16.19
N ALA A 213 -13.09 -15.74 16.18
CA ALA A 213 -14.23 -15.61 17.10
C ALA A 213 -15.45 -16.43 16.64
#